data_AF-A0A1A8VAB2-F1
#
_entry.id   AF-A0A1A8VAB2-F1
#
_cell.length_a   1.000
_cell.length_b   1.000
_cell.length_c   1.000
_cell.angle_alpha   90.00
_cell.angle_beta   90.00
_cell.angle_gamma   90.00
#
_symmetry.space_group_name_H-M   'P 1'
#
loop_
_entity.id
_entity.type
_entity.pdbx_description
1 polymer ?
#
loop_
_entity_poly.entity_id
_entity_poly.type
_entity_poly.pdbx_seq_one_letter_code
_entity_poly.pdbx_strand_id
1 'polypeptide(L)' 'IRSEGRIVLGQDPDAFLGGFDVKQSFVGEILDVNLWDYVLSDTEVQDTFVRKRGNVIDWETTQLNINEKTE' A
#
# COMPACT_ATOMS: atom_id res chain seq x y z
N ILE A 1 8.71 12.08 4.06
CA ILE A 1 8.92 10.61 4.03
C ILE A 1 10.39 10.30 4.28
N ARG A 2 10.73 9.19 4.95
CA ARG A 2 12.12 8.76 5.18
C ARG A 2 12.46 7.58 4.26
N SER A 3 13.71 7.51 3.81
CA SER A 3 14.22 6.38 3.03
C SER A 3 14.21 5.10 3.85
N GLU A 4 14.28 3.96 3.16
CA GLU A 4 14.29 2.61 3.74
C GLU A 4 12.99 2.13 4.40
N GLY A 5 11.92 2.93 4.36
CA GLY A 5 10.58 2.44 4.69
C GLY A 5 10.20 1.23 3.82
N ARG A 6 9.37 0.34 4.38
CA ARG A 6 8.82 -0.82 3.68
C ARG A 6 7.31 -0.83 3.90
N ILE A 7 6.57 -1.10 2.85
CA ILE A 7 5.10 -1.15 2.87
C ILE A 7 4.70 -2.58 2.53
N VAL A 8 3.83 -3.15 3.36
CA VAL A 8 3.31 -4.51 3.23
C VAL A 8 1.80 -4.40 3.13
N LEU A 9 1.22 -5.09 2.16
CA LEU A 9 -0.23 -5.24 2.02
C LEU A 9 -0.60 -6.69 2.35
N GLY A 10 -1.73 -6.89 3.00
CA GLY A 10 -2.26 -8.23 3.30
C GLY A 10 -1.87 -8.81 4.66
N GLN A 11 -0.92 -8.22 5.38
CA GLN A 11 -0.37 -8.72 6.65
C GLN A 11 -0.20 -7.58 7.66
N ASP A 12 -0.17 -7.93 8.95
CA ASP A 12 0.09 -7.02 10.08
C ASP A 12 1.45 -7.35 10.72
N PRO A 13 2.52 -6.58 10.45
CA PRO A 13 3.85 -6.84 11.02
C PRO A 13 3.97 -6.39 12.49
N ASP A 14 4.14 -7.33 13.41
CA ASP A 14 4.47 -7.06 14.82
C ASP A 14 5.96 -6.76 15.05
N ALA A 15 6.81 -7.03 14.05
CA ALA A 15 8.22 -6.68 13.99
C ALA A 15 8.58 -6.16 12.60
N PHE A 16 9.80 -5.64 12.41
CA PHE A 16 10.26 -5.17 11.10
C PHE A 16 10.15 -6.29 10.05
N LEU A 17 9.14 -6.21 9.18
CA LEU A 17 8.79 -7.20 8.17
C LEU A 17 8.64 -8.64 8.70
N GLY A 18 8.14 -8.82 9.93
CA GLY A 18 7.95 -10.13 10.53
C GLY A 18 6.95 -10.13 11.68
N GLY A 19 6.82 -11.26 12.36
CA GLY A 19 5.83 -11.43 13.44
C GLY A 19 4.39 -11.57 12.93
N PHE A 20 4.19 -11.98 11.67
CA PHE A 20 2.86 -12.13 11.09
C PHE A 20 2.05 -13.23 11.79
N ASP A 21 0.79 -12.93 12.15
CA ASP A 21 -0.23 -13.91 12.53
C ASP A 21 -1.24 -14.08 11.39
N VAL A 22 -1.53 -15.33 11.03
CA VAL A 22 -2.55 -15.67 10.03
C VAL A 22 -3.93 -15.10 10.38
N LYS A 23 -4.23 -14.95 11.67
CA LYS A 23 -5.50 -14.36 12.14
C LYS A 23 -5.62 -12.86 11.86
N GLN A 24 -4.50 -12.19 11.61
CA GLN A 24 -4.44 -10.76 11.23
C GLN A 24 -4.26 -10.57 9.72
N SER A 25 -4.29 -11.65 8.93
CA SER A 25 -4.19 -11.56 7.48
C SER A 25 -5.47 -11.00 6.87
N PHE A 26 -5.31 -10.14 5.86
CA PHE A 26 -6.41 -9.74 5.01
C PHE A 26 -6.62 -10.80 3.91
N VAL A 27 -7.87 -11.23 3.73
CA VAL A 27 -8.27 -12.17 2.68
C VAL A 27 -9.31 -11.48 1.79
N GLY A 28 -8.94 -11.19 0.54
CA GLY A 28 -9.78 -10.49 -0.41
C GLY A 28 -8.96 -9.84 -1.52
N GLU A 29 -9.55 -8.86 -2.19
CA GLU A 29 -8.93 -8.12 -3.29
C GLU A 29 -8.52 -6.71 -2.84
N ILE A 30 -7.34 -6.26 -3.28
CA ILE A 30 -6.84 -4.90 -3.07
C ILE A 30 -6.56 -4.30 -4.45
N LEU A 31 -7.09 -3.11 -4.70
CA LEU A 31 -6.91 -2.36 -5.94
C LEU A 31 -6.69 -0.86 -5.64
N ASP A 32 -6.11 -0.16 -6.61
CA ASP A 32 -5.97 1.30 -6.64
C ASP A 32 -5.26 1.95 -5.43
N VAL A 33 -4.29 1.26 -4.81
CA VAL A 33 -3.52 1.82 -3.69
C VAL A 33 -2.57 2.90 -4.18
N ASN A 34 -2.77 4.11 -3.69
CA ASN A 34 -1.92 5.27 -3.97
C ASN A 34 -1.48 5.93 -2.65
N LEU A 35 -0.28 6.52 -2.66
CA LEU A 35 0.28 7.24 -1.49
C LEU A 35 0.92 8.55 -1.93
N TRP A 36 0.66 9.59 -1.15
CA TRP A 36 1.21 10.94 -1.33
C TRP A 36 2.05 11.35 -0.11
N ASP A 37 3.07 12.19 -0.33
CA ASP A 37 3.89 12.77 0.74
C ASP A 37 3.37 14.13 1.26
N TYR A 38 2.20 14.55 0.76
CA TYR A 38 1.50 15.75 1.14
C TYR A 38 0.02 15.46 1.45
N VAL A 39 -0.60 16.38 2.18
CA VAL A 39 -2.04 16.32 2.49
C VAL A 39 -2.82 16.74 1.25
N LEU A 40 -3.72 15.86 0.77
CA LEU A 40 -4.62 16.18 -0.32
C LEU A 40 -5.72 17.15 0.15
N SER A 41 -6.06 18.13 -0.69
CA SER A 41 -7.28 18.92 -0.53
C SER A 41 -8.54 18.12 -0.93
N ASP A 42 -9.72 18.57 -0.53
CA ASP A 42 -11.00 17.90 -0.85
C ASP A 42 -11.18 17.70 -2.37
N THR A 43 -10.81 18.69 -3.18
CA THR A 43 -10.86 18.59 -4.65
C THR A 43 -9.90 17.56 -5.21
N GLU A 44 -8.74 17.41 -4.59
CA GLU A 44 -7.75 16.44 -5.03
C GLU A 44 -8.15 15.02 -4.65
N VAL A 45 -8.78 14.83 -3.49
CA VAL A 45 -9.38 13.55 -3.08
C VAL A 45 -10.48 13.14 -4.06
N GLN A 46 -11.31 14.08 -4.54
CA GLN A 46 -12.32 13.75 -5.54
C GLN A 46 -11.69 13.30 -6.89
N ASP A 47 -10.55 13.87 -7.25
CA ASP A 47 -9.85 13.57 -8.51
C ASP A 47 -9.00 12.27 -8.46
N THR A 48 -8.75 11.69 -7.27
CA THR A 48 -8.01 10.41 -7.15
C THR A 48 -8.74 9.25 -7.82
N PHE A 49 -10.06 9.31 -7.92
CA PHE A 49 -10.87 8.28 -8.59
C PHE A 49 -10.76 8.33 -10.11
N VAL A 50 -10.30 9.44 -10.69
CA VAL A 50 -10.33 9.65 -12.15
C VAL A 50 -8.93 9.71 -12.72
N ARG A 51 -8.01 10.47 -12.11
CA ARG A 51 -6.72 10.81 -12.73
C ARG A 51 -5.56 10.98 -11.77
N LYS A 52 -5.80 11.35 -10.51
CA LYS A 52 -4.70 11.71 -9.63
C LYS A 52 -3.99 10.46 -9.12
N ARG A 53 -2.71 10.32 -9.49
CA ARG A 53 -1.81 9.25 -9.04
C ARG A 53 -0.96 9.71 -7.85
N GLY A 54 -0.53 8.75 -7.02
CA GLY A 54 0.39 9.00 -5.92
C GLY A 54 1.80 9.33 -6.38
N ASN A 55 2.49 10.23 -5.69
CA ASN A 55 3.90 10.54 -5.96
C ASN A 55 4.87 9.67 -5.14
N VAL A 56 4.35 8.86 -4.22
CA VAL A 56 5.14 7.93 -3.38
C VAL A 56 4.84 6.49 -3.76
N ILE A 57 3.55 6.15 -3.85
CA ILE A 57 3.07 4.91 -4.46
C ILE A 57 2.05 5.30 -5.50
N ASP A 58 2.29 4.88 -6.73
CA ASP A 58 1.31 4.84 -7.81
C ASP A 58 1.04 3.37 -8.14
N TRP A 59 -0.21 2.92 -7.97
CA TRP A 59 -0.60 1.53 -8.19
C TRP A 59 -0.22 1.00 -9.57
N GLU A 60 -0.27 1.85 -10.61
CA GLU A 60 -0.05 1.42 -11.99
C GLU A 60 1.44 1.25 -12.33
N THR A 61 2.32 1.97 -11.63
CA THR A 61 3.74 2.07 -12.02
C THR A 61 4.70 1.55 -10.95
N THR A 62 4.26 1.44 -9.70
CA THR A 62 5.09 0.93 -8.59
C THR A 62 5.33 -0.57 -8.77
N GLN A 63 6.59 -1.00 -8.68
CA GLN A 63 6.93 -2.42 -8.72
C GLN A 63 6.48 -3.10 -7.43
N LEU A 64 5.54 -4.04 -7.56
CA LEU A 64 5.06 -4.86 -6.45
C LEU A 64 5.80 -6.19 -6.41
N ASN A 65 6.31 -6.55 -5.23
CA ASN A 65 6.84 -7.89 -4.99
C ASN A 65 5.75 -8.73 -4.33
N ILE A 66 5.17 -9.64 -5.10
CA ILE A 66 4.13 -10.56 -4.61
C ILE A 66 4.83 -11.72 -3.88
N ASN A 67 4.63 -11.79 -2.57
CA ASN A 67 5.14 -12.87 -1.74
C ASN A 67 3.99 -13.80 -1.38
N GLU A 68 3.69 -14.76 -2.26
CA GLU A 68 2.76 -15.83 -1.92
C GLU A 68 3.45 -16.84 -1.02
N LYS A 69 2.88 -17.08 0.16
CA LYS A 69 3.20 -18.28 0.94
C LYS A 69 2.21 -19.35 0.49
N THR A 70 2.58 -20.13 -0.51
CA THR A 70 1.92 -21.41 -0.75
C THR A 70 2.27 -22.33 0.42
N GLU A 71 1.27 -22.74 1.18
CA GLU A 71 1.39 -23.89 2.09
C GLU A 71 1.60 -25.18 1.29
#